data_AF-A6HBQ9-F1
#
_entry.id   AF-A6HBQ9-F1
#
_cell.length_a   1.000
_cell.length_b   1.000
_cell.length_c   1.000
_cell.angle_alpha   90.00
_cell.angle_beta   90.00
_cell.angle_gamma   90.00
#
_symmetry.space_group_name_H-M   'P 1'
#
loop_
_entity.id
_entity.type
_entity.pdbx_description
1 polymer ?
#
loop_
_entity_poly.entity_id
_entity_poly.type
_entity_poly.pdbx_seq_one_letter_code
_entity_poly.pdbx_strand_id
1 'polypeptide(L)'
;MPKSEDEEGWKKFCLGERLCAEGATGPSTDESPGIDYVQVGFPPLLSIVSRMNQATITSVLEYLSNWFGERDFTPELGRWFYALLACLEKPLLPEAHSLIRQLARRCSEVRLLVGSKDDERVPALNLLICLVSRYFDQRDLADEPS
;
A
#
# COMPACT_ATOMS: atom_id res chain seq x y z
N MET A 1 -6.76 -14.55 8.88
CA MET A 1 -6.27 -13.16 8.87
C MET A 1 -5.46 -12.97 10.14
N PRO A 2 -4.30 -12.29 10.07
CA PRO A 2 -3.50 -11.96 11.25
C PRO A 2 -4.33 -11.16 12.27
N LYS A 3 -3.87 -11.13 13.52
CA LYS A 3 -4.50 -10.27 14.54
C LYS A 3 -4.28 -8.80 14.16
N SER A 4 -5.16 -7.89 14.58
CA SER A 4 -5.03 -6.46 14.26
C SER A 4 -3.72 -5.84 14.74
N GLU A 5 -3.15 -6.39 15.81
CA GLU A 5 -1.90 -5.93 16.44
C GLU A 5 -0.63 -6.59 15.84
N ASP A 6 -0.80 -7.56 14.94
CA ASP A 6 0.30 -8.35 14.38
C ASP A 6 0.86 -7.69 13.12
N GLU A 7 1.70 -6.67 13.32
CA GLU A 7 2.32 -5.89 12.25
C GLU A 7 3.10 -6.76 11.24
N GLU A 8 3.95 -7.66 11.73
CA GLU A 8 4.75 -8.56 10.88
C GLU A 8 3.86 -9.54 10.10
N GLY A 9 2.83 -10.08 10.76
CA GLY A 9 1.84 -10.94 10.12
C GLY A 9 1.13 -10.23 8.97
N TRP A 10 0.74 -8.97 9.13
CA TRP A 10 0.11 -8.18 8.07
C TRP A 10 1.05 -7.85 6.93
N LYS A 11 2.31 -7.46 7.21
CA LYS A 11 3.31 -7.20 6.16
C LYS A 11 3.54 -8.44 5.30
N LYS A 12 3.75 -9.62 5.93
CA LYS A 12 3.90 -10.90 5.22
C LYS A 12 2.62 -11.30 4.49
N PHE A 13 1.46 -11.06 5.06
CA PHE A 13 0.18 -11.40 4.42
C PHE A 13 -0.05 -10.57 3.15
N CYS A 14 0.21 -9.26 3.19
CA CYS A 14 -0.04 -8.35 2.08
C CYS A 14 1.02 -8.46 0.97
N LEU A 15 2.30 -8.56 1.34
CA LEU A 15 3.43 -8.46 0.41
C LEU A 15 4.16 -9.80 0.17
N GLY A 16 3.82 -10.84 0.94
CA GLY A 16 4.50 -12.13 0.86
C GLY A 16 5.86 -12.14 1.53
N GLU A 17 6.37 -13.34 1.80
CA GLU A 17 7.70 -13.50 2.40
C GLU A 17 8.84 -13.11 1.46
N ARG A 18 8.65 -13.20 0.12
CA ARG A 18 9.69 -12.86 -0.86
C ARG A 18 10.01 -11.36 -0.93
N LEU A 19 9.03 -10.49 -0.67
CA LEU A 19 9.27 -9.04 -0.61
C LEU A 19 9.75 -8.60 0.77
N CYS A 20 9.44 -9.34 1.84
CA CYS A 20 9.90 -9.06 3.20
C CYS A 20 11.31 -9.59 3.49
N ALA A 21 11.68 -10.76 2.96
CA ALA A 21 13.04 -11.31 3.05
C ALA A 21 13.85 -10.80 1.85
N GLU A 22 14.82 -9.92 2.09
CA GLU A 22 15.79 -9.57 1.06
C GLU A 22 16.56 -10.83 0.61
N GLY A 23 16.55 -11.13 -0.69
CA GLY A 23 17.56 -12.01 -1.29
C GLY A 23 17.15 -13.44 -1.70
N ALA A 24 16.03 -13.62 -2.42
CA ALA A 24 15.78 -14.87 -3.17
C ALA A 24 15.87 -14.64 -4.69
N THR A 25 17.09 -14.45 -5.20
CA THR A 25 17.40 -14.77 -6.60
C THR A 25 17.50 -16.29 -6.70
N GLY A 26 16.38 -16.97 -6.81
CA GLY A 26 16.30 -18.41 -7.05
C GLY A 26 15.34 -18.69 -8.20
N PRO A 27 15.67 -19.60 -9.13
CA PRO A 27 14.79 -19.91 -10.25
C PRO A 27 13.47 -20.46 -9.69
N SER A 28 12.38 -20.11 -10.35
CA SER A 28 11.07 -20.73 -10.19
C SER A 28 11.22 -22.25 -10.33
N THR A 29 11.25 -22.98 -9.21
CA THR A 29 11.04 -24.42 -9.23
C THR A 29 9.56 -24.63 -9.48
N ASP A 30 9.28 -24.90 -10.75
CA ASP A 30 7.98 -25.12 -11.35
C ASP A 30 7.49 -26.53 -10.97
N GLU A 31 6.86 -26.71 -9.81
CA GLU A 31 6.12 -27.95 -9.46
C GLU A 31 4.92 -27.67 -8.53
N SER A 32 3.96 -26.85 -9.00
CA SER A 32 2.54 -26.88 -8.63
C SER A 32 1.77 -25.76 -9.36
N PRO A 33 0.63 -26.02 -10.02
CA PRO A 33 -0.17 -24.98 -10.70
C PRO A 33 -0.94 -24.08 -9.70
N GLY A 34 -0.71 -24.22 -8.39
CA GLY A 34 -1.27 -23.37 -7.36
C GLY A 34 -0.37 -22.16 -7.13
N ILE A 35 -0.94 -20.96 -7.22
CA ILE A 35 -0.26 -19.73 -6.79
C ILE A 35 0.05 -19.88 -5.29
N ASP A 36 1.33 -19.97 -4.92
CA ASP A 36 1.74 -20.02 -3.52
C ASP A 36 1.67 -18.60 -2.92
N TYR A 37 0.47 -18.25 -2.45
CA TYR A 37 0.16 -16.97 -1.82
C TYR A 37 1.00 -16.68 -0.56
N VAL A 38 1.62 -17.70 0.04
CA VAL A 38 2.53 -17.52 1.19
C VAL A 38 3.82 -16.84 0.75
N GLN A 39 4.31 -17.16 -0.45
CA GLN A 39 5.56 -16.61 -0.96
C GLN A 39 5.37 -15.28 -1.67
N VAL A 40 4.29 -15.12 -2.43
CA VAL A 40 4.03 -13.95 -3.29
C VAL A 40 3.19 -12.87 -2.61
N GLY A 41 2.47 -13.21 -1.54
CA GLY A 41 1.53 -12.33 -0.85
C GLY A 41 0.12 -12.46 -1.40
N PHE A 42 -0.86 -12.13 -0.56
CA PHE A 42 -2.27 -12.16 -0.94
C PHE A 42 -2.66 -10.83 -1.61
N PRO A 43 -3.32 -10.86 -2.78
CA PRO A 43 -3.90 -9.65 -3.34
C PRO A 43 -5.05 -9.16 -2.44
N PRO A 44 -5.34 -7.85 -2.42
CA PRO A 44 -6.44 -7.28 -1.64
C PRO A 44 -7.79 -7.63 -2.27
N LEU A 45 -8.23 -8.87 -2.09
CA LEU A 45 -9.52 -9.35 -2.58
C LEU A 45 -10.65 -8.74 -1.77
N LEU A 46 -11.79 -8.50 -2.43
CA LEU A 46 -13.00 -7.98 -1.80
C LEU A 46 -13.46 -8.84 -0.62
N SER A 47 -13.30 -10.16 -0.71
CA SER A 47 -13.59 -11.13 0.37
C SER A 47 -12.72 -10.95 1.62
N ILE A 48 -11.53 -10.35 1.48
CA ILE A 48 -10.61 -10.06 2.58
C ILE A 48 -10.93 -8.69 3.14
N VAL A 49 -10.88 -7.65 2.30
CA VAL A 49 -11.02 -6.26 2.76
C VAL A 49 -12.41 -5.95 3.33
N SER A 50 -13.47 -6.60 2.81
CA SER A 50 -14.84 -6.47 3.37
C SER A 50 -15.00 -7.03 4.78
N ARG A 51 -14.08 -7.89 5.23
CA ARG A 51 -14.10 -8.48 6.58
C ARG A 51 -13.26 -7.68 7.56
N MET A 52 -12.52 -6.67 7.10
CA MET A 52 -11.71 -5.79 7.94
C MET A 52 -12.60 -4.69 8.53
N ASN A 53 -12.45 -4.43 9.83
CA ASN A 53 -13.08 -3.26 10.45
C ASN A 53 -12.21 -2.00 10.24
N GLN A 54 -12.78 -0.82 10.44
CA GLN A 54 -12.08 0.46 10.23
C GLN A 54 -10.80 0.59 11.06
N ALA A 55 -10.77 0.05 12.27
CA ALA A 55 -9.56 0.02 13.11
C ALA A 55 -8.44 -0.80 12.46
N THR A 56 -8.75 -2.01 11.99
CA THR A 56 -7.79 -2.89 11.31
C THR A 56 -7.33 -2.27 9.99
N ILE A 57 -8.24 -1.64 9.22
CA ILE A 57 -7.86 -0.92 7.98
C ILE A 57 -6.84 0.16 8.30
N THR A 58 -7.08 0.96 9.34
CA THR A 58 -6.17 2.03 9.76
C THR A 58 -4.82 1.48 10.21
N SER A 59 -4.80 0.45 11.06
CA SER A 59 -3.56 -0.20 11.52
C SER A 59 -2.78 -0.84 10.37
N VAL A 60 -3.44 -1.53 9.43
CA VAL A 60 -2.77 -2.13 8.27
C VAL A 60 -2.23 -1.05 7.34
N LEU A 61 -2.96 0.05 7.15
CA LEU A 61 -2.50 1.19 6.37
C LEU A 61 -1.23 1.81 7.00
N GLU A 62 -1.17 1.87 8.34
CA GLU A 62 0.02 2.30 9.09
C GLU A 62 1.20 1.35 8.89
N TYR A 63 0.99 0.05 9.08
CA TYR A 63 2.04 -0.96 8.91
C TYR A 63 2.65 -0.95 7.50
N LEU A 64 1.81 -0.82 6.48
CA LEU A 64 2.25 -0.71 5.09
C LEU A 64 2.94 0.63 4.80
N SER A 65 2.48 1.73 5.40
CA SER A 65 3.13 3.04 5.28
C SER A 65 4.51 3.06 5.94
N ASN A 66 4.66 2.37 7.08
CA ASN A 66 5.95 2.19 7.76
C ASN A 66 6.90 1.35 6.90
N TRP A 67 6.42 0.23 6.35
CA TRP A 67 7.20 -0.60 5.42
C TRP A 67 7.65 0.18 4.18
N PHE A 68 6.77 1.01 3.61
CA PHE A 68 7.09 1.90 2.50
C PHE A 68 8.13 2.97 2.84
N GLY A 69 8.32 3.30 4.13
CA GLY A 69 9.36 4.23 4.55
C GLY A 69 10.78 3.67 4.46
N GLU A 70 10.91 2.34 4.52
CA GLU A 70 12.20 1.66 4.57
C GLU A 70 12.55 0.99 3.24
N ARG A 71 11.57 0.79 2.35
CA ARG A 71 11.71 0.02 1.10
C ARG A 71 11.08 0.71 -0.10
N ASP A 72 11.46 0.25 -1.30
CA ASP A 72 10.94 0.78 -2.56
C ASP A 72 9.44 0.52 -2.77
N PHE A 73 8.82 1.40 -3.56
CA PHE A 73 7.43 1.26 -3.97
C PHE A 73 7.25 0.06 -4.91
N THR A 74 6.41 -0.89 -4.52
CA THR A 74 6.02 -2.04 -5.36
C THR A 74 4.57 -1.91 -5.87
N PRO A 75 4.24 -2.46 -7.05
CA PRO A 75 2.86 -2.48 -7.54
C PRO A 75 1.88 -3.19 -6.60
N GLU A 76 2.33 -4.25 -5.90
CA GLU A 76 1.54 -4.99 -4.91
C GLU A 76 1.13 -4.09 -3.74
N LEU A 77 2.09 -3.30 -3.25
CA LEU A 77 1.85 -2.31 -2.20
C LEU A 77 0.85 -1.25 -2.68
N GLY A 78 0.99 -0.77 -3.92
CA GLY A 78 0.05 0.17 -4.53
C GLY A 78 -1.39 -0.36 -4.59
N ARG A 79 -1.59 -1.64 -4.93
CA ARG A 79 -2.92 -2.29 -4.92
C ARG A 79 -3.51 -2.34 -3.52
N TRP A 80 -2.69 -2.67 -2.52
CA TRP A 80 -3.11 -2.68 -1.11
C TRP A 80 -3.49 -1.29 -0.61
N PHE A 81 -2.67 -0.27 -0.88
CA PHE A 81 -3.02 1.11 -0.54
C PHE A 81 -4.34 1.54 -1.18
N TYR A 82 -4.51 1.27 -2.47
CA TYR A 82 -5.76 1.59 -3.17
C TYR A 82 -6.97 0.91 -2.51
N ALA A 83 -6.86 -0.39 -2.20
CA ALA A 83 -7.95 -1.13 -1.58
C ALA A 83 -8.28 -0.64 -0.16
N LEU A 84 -7.25 -0.35 0.65
CA LEU A 84 -7.44 0.18 2.01
C LEU A 84 -8.07 1.58 1.98
N LEU A 85 -7.62 2.46 1.07
CA LEU A 85 -8.22 3.78 0.87
C LEU A 85 -9.67 3.66 0.39
N ALA A 86 -9.99 2.69 -0.47
CA ALA A 86 -11.36 2.46 -0.94
C ALA A 86 -12.29 1.97 0.18
N CYS A 87 -11.76 1.25 1.17
CA CYS A 87 -12.51 0.78 2.33
C CYS A 87 -12.57 1.79 3.48
N LEU A 88 -11.90 2.94 3.36
CA LEU A 88 -11.81 3.95 4.40
C LEU A 88 -13.09 4.80 4.40
N GLU A 89 -13.89 4.67 5.45
CA GLU A 89 -15.20 5.33 5.55
C GLU A 89 -15.09 6.77 6.08
N LYS A 90 -15.94 7.67 5.58
CA LYS A 90 -16.07 9.04 6.09
C LYS A 90 -17.16 9.11 7.19
N PRO A 91 -17.00 9.91 8.24
CA PRO A 91 -15.90 10.85 8.51
C PRO A 91 -14.64 10.15 9.04
N LEU A 92 -13.48 10.60 8.57
CA LEU A 92 -12.19 10.05 9.00
C LEU A 92 -11.84 10.56 10.40
N LEU A 93 -11.19 9.69 11.17
CA LEU A 93 -10.53 10.09 12.41
C LEU A 93 -9.30 10.97 12.12
N PRO A 94 -8.93 11.89 13.03
CA PRO A 94 -7.75 12.75 12.87
C PRO A 94 -6.46 11.97 12.61
N GLU A 95 -6.31 10.80 13.23
CA GLU A 95 -5.16 9.90 13.06
C GLU A 95 -5.09 9.37 11.63
N ALA A 96 -6.23 8.91 11.08
CA ALA A 96 -6.31 8.44 9.70
C ALA A 96 -6.00 9.57 8.70
N HIS A 97 -6.45 10.80 8.98
CA HIS A 97 -6.09 11.98 8.21
C HIS A 97 -4.58 12.24 8.21
N SER A 98 -3.94 12.20 9.37
CA SER A 98 -2.48 12.37 9.47
C SER A 98 -1.76 11.30 8.65
N LEU A 99 -2.23 10.05 8.73
CA LEU A 99 -1.62 8.90 8.09
C LEU A 99 -1.66 8.98 6.56
N ILE A 100 -2.83 9.26 5.98
CA ILE A 100 -2.96 9.40 4.52
C ILE A 100 -2.16 10.59 3.98
N ARG A 101 -2.01 11.67 4.77
CA ARG A 101 -1.18 12.82 4.40
C ARG A 101 0.30 12.46 4.35
N GLN A 102 0.78 11.72 5.34
CA GLN A 102 2.17 11.23 5.37
C GLN A 102 2.44 10.30 4.18
N LEU A 103 1.50 9.40 3.87
CA LEU A 103 1.57 8.53 2.70
C LEU A 103 1.69 9.34 1.41
N ALA A 104 0.81 10.33 1.18
CA ALA A 104 0.84 11.15 -0.03
C ALA A 104 2.13 11.96 -0.18
N ARG A 105 2.67 12.51 0.92
CA ARG A 105 3.97 13.21 0.91
C ARG A 105 5.10 12.29 0.47
N ARG A 106 5.17 11.08 1.04
CA ARG A 106 6.15 10.06 0.63
C ARG A 106 5.99 9.64 -0.82
N CYS A 107 4.75 9.46 -1.30
CA CYS A 107 4.51 9.18 -2.71
C CYS A 107 5.04 10.28 -3.62
N SER A 108 4.91 11.55 -3.22
CA SER A 108 5.46 12.68 -3.96
C SER A 108 6.99 12.70 -3.94
N GLU A 109 7.62 12.41 -2.79
CA GLU A 109 9.08 12.29 -2.66
C GLU A 109 9.64 11.20 -3.57
N VAL A 110 9.04 10.00 -3.54
CA VAL A 110 9.44 8.89 -4.42
C VAL A 110 9.23 9.27 -5.89
N ARG A 111 8.11 9.93 -6.23
CA ARG A 111 7.87 10.41 -7.60
C ARG A 111 8.94 11.40 -8.08
N LEU A 112 9.48 12.25 -7.20
CA LEU A 112 10.57 13.18 -7.53
C LEU A 112 11.91 12.47 -7.76
N LEU A 113 12.16 11.36 -7.07
CA LEU A 113 13.34 10.53 -7.27
C LEU A 113 13.28 9.74 -8.60
N VAL A 114 12.09 9.44 -9.08
CA VAL A 114 11.87 8.77 -10.36
C VAL A 114 12.10 9.77 -11.50
N GLY A 115 13.32 9.76 -12.05
CA GLY A 115 13.74 10.68 -13.10
C GLY A 115 13.09 10.47 -14.47
N SER A 116 12.36 9.36 -14.68
CA SER A 116 11.65 9.06 -15.94
C SER A 116 10.14 9.12 -15.75
N LYS A 117 9.45 9.87 -16.61
CA LYS A 117 7.98 9.94 -16.61
C LYS A 117 7.31 8.64 -17.08
N ASP A 118 8.06 7.77 -17.75
CA ASP A 118 7.57 6.49 -18.29
C ASP A 118 7.74 5.32 -17.30
N ASP A 119 8.20 5.60 -16.09
CA ASP A 119 8.30 4.58 -15.04
C ASP A 119 6.90 4.11 -14.60
N GLU A 120 6.71 2.80 -14.54
CA GLU A 120 5.45 2.15 -14.21
C GLU A 120 4.89 2.55 -12.83
N ARG A 121 5.74 3.07 -11.93
CA ARG A 121 5.35 3.51 -10.59
C ARG A 121 4.66 4.89 -10.62
N VAL A 122 4.98 5.75 -11.60
CA VAL A 122 4.48 7.13 -11.66
C VAL A 122 2.95 7.20 -11.71
N PRO A 123 2.23 6.41 -12.55
CA PRO A 123 0.77 6.40 -12.54
C PRO A 123 0.18 5.98 -11.18
N ALA A 124 0.77 4.97 -10.53
CA ALA A 124 0.30 4.48 -9.24
C ALA A 124 0.49 5.53 -8.13
N LEU A 125 1.65 6.18 -8.08
CA LEU A 125 1.94 7.25 -7.12
C LEU A 125 0.99 8.46 -7.32
N ASN A 126 0.78 8.87 -8.58
CA ASN A 126 -0.14 9.96 -8.91
C ASN A 126 -1.59 9.63 -8.50
N LEU A 127 -2.03 8.39 -8.68
CA LEU A 127 -3.36 7.96 -8.28
C LEU A 127 -3.54 8.08 -6.75
N LEU A 128 -2.56 7.60 -5.97
CA LEU A 128 -2.61 7.69 -4.50
C LEU A 128 -2.64 9.15 -4.03
N ILE A 129 -1.77 10.00 -4.58
CA ILE A 129 -1.76 11.44 -4.26
C ILE A 129 -3.10 12.09 -4.62
N CYS A 130 -3.69 11.74 -5.77
CA CYS A 130 -4.97 12.27 -6.22
C CYS A 130 -6.12 11.86 -5.28
N LEU A 131 -6.16 10.60 -4.85
CA LEU A 131 -7.18 10.13 -3.90
C LEU A 131 -7.06 10.87 -2.56
N VAL A 132 -5.87 11.00 -2.01
CA VAL A 132 -5.67 11.74 -0.75
C VAL A 132 -6.07 13.20 -0.88
N SER A 133 -5.61 13.87 -1.94
CA SER A 133 -5.83 15.31 -2.11
C SER A 133 -7.27 15.68 -2.48
N ARG A 134 -7.90 14.96 -3.40
CA ARG A 134 -9.24 15.27 -3.90
C ARG A 134 -10.35 14.51 -3.18
N TYR A 135 -10.18 13.21 -2.95
CA TYR A 135 -11.24 12.41 -2.34
C TYR A 135 -11.31 12.60 -0.82
N PHE A 136 -10.17 12.72 -0.13
CA PHE A 136 -10.13 12.98 1.32
C PHE A 136 -9.95 14.46 1.69
N ASP A 137 -10.21 15.35 0.72
CA ASP A 137 -10.23 16.81 0.87
C ASP A 137 -8.91 17.43 1.39
N GLN A 138 -7.77 16.74 1.23
CA GLN A 138 -6.43 17.24 1.57
C GLN A 138 -5.85 18.09 0.44
N ARG A 139 -6.56 19.17 0.08
CA ARG A 139 -6.25 19.97 -1.12
C ARG A 139 -4.88 20.63 -1.11
N ASP A 140 -4.28 20.81 0.07
CA ASP A 140 -2.91 21.32 0.22
C ASP A 140 -1.84 20.39 -0.35
N LEU A 141 -2.19 19.12 -0.62
CA LEU A 141 -1.33 18.11 -1.24
C LEU A 141 -1.65 17.88 -2.72
N ALA A 142 -2.61 18.62 -3.29
CA ALA A 142 -2.94 18.48 -4.70
C ALA A 142 -1.83 19.06 -5.57
N ASP A 143 -1.48 18.36 -6.66
CA ASP A 143 -0.67 18.95 -7.72
C ASP A 143 -1.52 20.00 -8.45
N GLU A 144 -1.30 21.28 -8.14
CA GLU A 144 -1.91 22.38 -8.88
C GLU A 144 -1.14 22.59 -10.19
N PRO A 145 -1.80 22.48 -11.37
CA PRO A 145 -1.17 22.85 -12.62
C PRO A 145 -0.95 24.37 -12.63
N SER A 146 0.30 24.78 -12.84
CA SER A 146 0.69 26.17 -13.11
C SER A 146 0.07 26.70 -14.39
#